data_AF-A0A4S2M1N5-F1
#
_entry.id   AF-A0A4S2M1N5-F1
#
_cell.length_a   1.000
_cell.length_b   1.000
_cell.length_c   1.000
_cell.angle_alpha   90.00
_cell.angle_beta   90.00
_cell.angle_gamma   90.00
#
_symmetry.space_group_name_H-M   'P 1'
#
loop_
_entity.id
_entity.type
_entity.pdbx_description
1 polymer ?
#
loop_
_entity_poly.entity_id
_entity_poly.type
_entity_poly.pdbx_seq_one_letter_code
_entity_poly.pdbx_strand_id
1 'polypeptide(L)'
;MVSQASLSEFQTTDYQVSSVTTSGNPNSVACTASQAGSADLNLRKYAVGSRRTEPISQQYGPNYVTFVLKRKRLASVEHQNQLGSFSDEMTRFQDRRTKLNDRLGQFQTRCLNYHRFIIDNLNKSKRQEYLIRRNRDLRNSAITELESINEKIEAALIRRDELQSRLQRLRAYEELLIDTLKLFPKGYIRTNVPPADGLLYRIGILQNMQEASLRQLYEQQEAAEREARELLQAQSSASVELLARGSELKQVAHQWQKEQENLQKSLELYERDRERTIEECILFFTTIRALRNLAEKAATGLNSIQNHPIPNQQKASLQANFRLITRFVSVVSAIRDELNPQSRKSRYQSENTATHTTASSMQVSQTDQAPSEDITIKSEENTVSIASHKSQ
;
A
#
# COMPACT_ATOMS: atom_id res chain seq x y z
N MET A 1 -10.81 -8.70 -15.94
CA MET A 1 -10.82 -9.70 -17.03
C MET A 1 -11.71 -10.87 -16.62
N VAL A 2 -12.96 -10.91 -17.08
CA VAL A 2 -13.75 -12.13 -17.39
C VAL A 2 -14.82 -11.69 -18.40
N SER A 3 -14.99 -12.51 -19.44
CA SER A 3 -15.72 -12.28 -20.68
C SER A 3 -17.24 -12.45 -20.59
N GLN A 4 -17.91 -11.68 -21.46
CA GLN A 4 -19.05 -12.01 -22.34
C GLN A 4 -20.20 -12.90 -21.81
N ALA A 5 -21.44 -12.41 -21.94
CA ALA A 5 -22.25 -12.71 -23.13
C ALA A 5 -23.57 -11.93 -23.12
N SER A 6 -23.79 -11.19 -24.20
CA SER A 6 -25.03 -10.55 -24.63
C SER A 6 -26.02 -11.59 -25.16
N LEU A 7 -27.29 -11.50 -24.77
CA LEU A 7 -28.40 -12.19 -25.43
C LEU A 7 -29.42 -11.16 -25.91
N SER A 8 -29.40 -10.97 -27.22
CA SER A 8 -30.40 -10.29 -28.04
C SER A 8 -31.45 -11.30 -28.52
N GLU A 9 -32.62 -10.77 -28.88
CA GLU A 9 -33.65 -11.34 -29.76
C GLU A 9 -34.55 -12.46 -29.20
N PHE A 10 -35.79 -12.08 -28.86
CA PHE A 10 -36.95 -12.88 -29.27
C PHE A 10 -38.07 -11.95 -29.76
N GLN A 11 -38.42 -12.16 -31.03
CA GLN A 11 -39.45 -11.48 -31.78
C GLN A 11 -40.83 -11.76 -31.18
N THR A 12 -41.57 -10.69 -30.89
CA THR A 12 -43.02 -10.71 -30.68
C THR A 12 -43.71 -10.79 -32.04
N THR A 13 -44.43 -11.87 -32.30
CA THR A 13 -45.41 -11.92 -33.40
C THR A 13 -46.81 -11.84 -32.81
N ASP A 14 -47.48 -10.75 -33.20
CA ASP A 14 -48.90 -10.50 -33.00
C ASP A 14 -49.75 -11.59 -33.65
N TYR A 15 -50.69 -12.16 -32.88
CA TYR A 15 -51.91 -12.71 -33.44
C TYR A 15 -53.11 -12.05 -32.75
N GLN A 16 -53.65 -11.07 -33.46
CA GLN A 16 -54.95 -10.47 -33.21
C GLN A 16 -56.03 -11.57 -33.33
N VAL A 17 -56.77 -11.81 -32.25
CA VAL A 17 -58.02 -12.57 -32.31
C VAL A 17 -59.14 -11.56 -32.50
N SER A 18 -59.59 -11.44 -33.75
CA SER A 18 -60.80 -10.71 -34.11
C SER A 18 -62.03 -11.39 -33.52
N SER A 19 -62.71 -10.69 -32.62
CA SER A 19 -64.05 -11.00 -32.15
C SER A 19 -65.06 -10.83 -33.30
N VAL A 20 -65.71 -11.92 -33.71
CA VAL A 20 -66.95 -11.87 -34.48
C VAL A 20 -68.08 -12.38 -33.61
N THR A 21 -68.92 -11.44 -33.22
CA THR A 21 -70.26 -11.64 -32.67
C THR A 21 -71.16 -12.21 -33.76
N THR A 22 -71.79 -13.35 -33.50
CA THR A 22 -73.04 -13.73 -34.15
C THR A 22 -73.88 -14.52 -33.17
N SER A 23 -74.78 -13.78 -32.50
CA SER A 23 -75.89 -14.32 -31.75
C SER A 23 -76.92 -14.89 -32.74
N GLY A 24 -77.20 -16.18 -32.62
CA GLY A 24 -78.21 -16.87 -33.43
C GLY A 24 -78.87 -17.93 -32.57
N ASN A 25 -79.81 -17.51 -31.74
CA ASN A 25 -80.78 -18.38 -31.10
C ASN A 25 -81.80 -18.80 -32.17
N PRO A 26 -82.10 -20.10 -32.32
CA PRO A 26 -83.50 -20.49 -32.21
C PRO A 26 -83.66 -21.83 -31.50
N ASN A 27 -84.29 -21.77 -30.33
CA ASN A 27 -84.95 -22.91 -29.72
C ASN A 27 -86.40 -23.00 -30.20
N SER A 28 -86.83 -24.23 -30.47
CA SER A 28 -88.23 -24.68 -30.59
C SER A 28 -88.95 -24.22 -31.88
N VAL A 29 -89.75 -25.00 -32.60
CA VAL A 29 -90.82 -25.93 -32.18
C VAL A 29 -91.12 -26.93 -33.32
N ALA A 30 -91.58 -28.14 -32.95
CA ALA A 30 -92.41 -29.09 -33.69
C ALA A 30 -91.80 -29.90 -34.87
N CYS A 31 -91.18 -31.03 -34.52
CA CYS A 31 -91.39 -32.27 -35.26
C CYS A 31 -92.70 -32.92 -34.77
N THR A 32 -93.75 -32.93 -35.58
CA THR A 32 -94.89 -33.83 -35.40
C THR A 32 -94.63 -35.12 -36.16
N ALA A 33 -94.22 -36.16 -35.42
CA ALA A 33 -94.30 -37.55 -35.87
C ALA A 33 -94.70 -38.39 -34.67
N SER A 34 -95.94 -38.86 -34.63
CA SER A 34 -96.36 -39.99 -33.80
C SER A 34 -97.75 -40.48 -34.19
N GLN A 35 -97.93 -41.79 -34.05
CA GLN A 35 -99.16 -42.60 -34.11
C GLN A 35 -99.68 -42.86 -35.53
N ALA A 36 -99.46 -44.04 -36.13
CA ALA A 36 -99.59 -45.41 -35.61
C ALA A 36 -100.92 -45.63 -34.89
N GLY A 37 -101.89 -46.19 -35.63
CA GLY A 37 -103.15 -46.69 -35.10
C GLY A 37 -103.93 -47.43 -36.19
N SER A 38 -104.12 -48.74 -36.00
CA SER A 38 -105.09 -49.68 -36.60
C SER A 38 -105.51 -49.43 -38.06
N ALA A 39 -105.11 -50.23 -39.05
CA ALA A 39 -105.40 -51.66 -39.21
C ALA A 39 -106.86 -52.03 -38.89
N ASP A 40 -107.83 -51.45 -39.61
CA ASP A 40 -109.13 -52.08 -39.81
C ASP A 40 -109.11 -52.93 -41.09
N LEU A 41 -108.87 -54.21 -40.85
CA LEU A 41 -109.17 -55.32 -41.75
C LEU A 41 -110.68 -55.35 -42.00
N ASN A 42 -111.14 -54.66 -43.05
CA ASN A 42 -112.47 -54.94 -43.57
C ASN A 42 -112.45 -56.27 -44.33
N LEU A 43 -112.90 -57.26 -43.57
CA LEU A 43 -113.12 -58.65 -43.91
C LEU A 43 -113.90 -58.78 -45.22
N ARG A 44 -113.30 -59.58 -46.11
CA ARG A 44 -113.95 -60.32 -47.19
C ARG A 44 -115.40 -60.70 -46.85
N LYS A 45 -116.36 -60.14 -47.59
CA LYS A 45 -117.51 -60.90 -48.08
C LYS A 45 -117.37 -61.04 -49.58
N TYR A 46 -116.60 -62.05 -49.99
CA TYR A 46 -116.81 -62.66 -51.29
C TYR A 46 -118.23 -63.23 -51.26
N ALA A 47 -119.17 -62.49 -51.83
CA ALA A 47 -120.48 -63.00 -52.14
C ALA A 47 -120.28 -64.16 -53.11
N VAL A 48 -120.49 -65.33 -52.52
CA VAL A 48 -120.73 -66.64 -53.12
C VAL A 48 -121.27 -66.49 -54.53
N GLY A 49 -120.55 -67.10 -55.47
CA GLY A 49 -120.89 -67.11 -56.87
C GLY A 49 -122.33 -67.56 -57.09
N SER A 50 -123.15 -66.65 -57.59
CA SER A 50 -124.23 -67.02 -58.49
C SER A 50 -123.57 -67.50 -59.77
N ARG A 51 -123.33 -68.82 -59.84
CA ARG A 51 -123.14 -69.53 -61.09
C ARG A 51 -124.39 -69.27 -61.94
N ARG A 52 -124.40 -68.19 -62.72
CA ARG A 52 -125.11 -68.20 -63.99
C ARG A 52 -124.37 -69.20 -64.87
N THR A 53 -124.72 -70.47 -64.69
CA THR A 53 -124.71 -71.42 -65.79
C THR A 53 -125.68 -70.86 -66.80
N GLU A 54 -125.16 -70.10 -67.77
CA GLU A 54 -125.90 -69.90 -69.00
C GLU A 54 -126.27 -71.29 -69.53
N PRO A 55 -127.55 -71.55 -69.83
CA PRO A 55 -127.93 -72.82 -70.42
C PRO A 55 -127.14 -72.97 -71.72
N ILE A 56 -126.43 -74.08 -71.86
CA ILE A 56 -125.91 -74.53 -73.15
C ILE A 56 -127.15 -74.88 -73.99
N SER A 57 -127.75 -73.85 -74.56
CA SER A 57 -128.76 -73.93 -75.61
C SER A 57 -128.07 -74.44 -76.86
N GLN A 58 -128.57 -75.55 -77.40
CA GLN A 58 -128.07 -76.25 -78.59
C GLN A 58 -128.25 -75.44 -79.92
N GLN A 59 -128.38 -74.11 -79.84
CA GLN A 59 -128.62 -73.24 -81.00
C GLN A 59 -127.48 -72.26 -81.34
N TYR A 60 -126.35 -72.33 -80.65
CA TYR A 60 -125.17 -71.54 -81.00
C TYR A 60 -124.03 -72.45 -81.45
N GLY A 61 -123.67 -72.37 -82.74
CA GLY A 61 -122.67 -73.23 -83.37
C GLY A 61 -121.28 -73.19 -82.72
N PRO A 62 -120.37 -74.10 -83.10
CA PRO A 62 -119.06 -74.32 -82.46
C PRO A 62 -118.19 -73.06 -82.29
N ASN A 63 -118.45 -72.01 -83.08
CA ASN A 63 -117.81 -70.70 -83.01
C ASN A 63 -118.16 -69.89 -81.73
N TYR A 64 -119.36 -70.06 -81.16
CA TYR A 64 -119.77 -69.34 -79.95
C TYR A 64 -119.14 -69.93 -78.68
N VAL A 65 -119.12 -71.27 -78.57
CA VAL A 65 -118.46 -71.97 -77.45
C VAL A 65 -116.96 -71.72 -77.45
N THR A 66 -116.31 -71.76 -78.63
CA THR A 66 -114.89 -71.39 -78.76
C THR A 66 -114.65 -69.92 -78.44
N PHE A 67 -115.54 -69.00 -78.79
CA PHE A 67 -115.45 -67.58 -78.40
C PHE A 67 -115.54 -67.36 -76.88
N VAL A 68 -116.51 -67.98 -76.20
CA VAL A 68 -116.67 -67.87 -74.74
C VAL A 68 -115.48 -68.51 -74.00
N LEU A 69 -115.01 -69.67 -74.45
CA LEU A 69 -113.82 -70.31 -73.89
C LEU A 69 -112.55 -69.49 -74.15
N LYS A 70 -112.40 -68.90 -75.35
CA LYS A 70 -111.29 -68.00 -75.66
C LYS A 70 -111.33 -66.72 -74.82
N ARG A 71 -112.52 -66.16 -74.57
CA ARG A 71 -112.72 -65.01 -73.68
C ARG A 71 -112.41 -65.34 -72.21
N LYS A 72 -112.84 -66.50 -71.70
CA LYS A 72 -112.49 -66.98 -70.35
C LYS A 72 -111.00 -67.28 -70.23
N ARG A 73 -110.37 -67.84 -71.27
CA ARG A 73 -108.92 -68.10 -71.32
C ARG A 73 -108.14 -66.79 -71.34
N LEU A 74 -108.55 -65.81 -72.16
CA LEU A 74 -107.95 -64.47 -72.18
C LEU A 74 -108.12 -63.76 -70.84
N ALA A 75 -109.31 -63.78 -70.23
CA ALA A 75 -109.54 -63.21 -68.91
C ALA A 75 -108.74 -63.91 -67.80
N SER A 76 -108.53 -65.23 -67.90
CA SER A 76 -107.69 -65.98 -66.96
C SER A 76 -106.20 -65.65 -67.13
N VAL A 77 -105.73 -65.51 -68.38
CA VAL A 77 -104.37 -65.08 -68.70
C VAL A 77 -104.14 -63.63 -68.27
N GLU A 78 -105.11 -62.75 -68.47
CA GLU A 78 -105.07 -61.36 -68.03
C GLU A 78 -105.04 -61.26 -66.51
N HIS A 79 -105.88 -62.04 -65.81
CA HIS A 79 -105.83 -62.14 -64.35
C HIS A 79 -104.50 -62.72 -63.85
N GLN A 80 -103.93 -63.72 -64.54
CA GLN A 80 -102.63 -64.28 -64.20
C GLN A 80 -101.49 -63.27 -64.45
N ASN A 81 -101.57 -62.47 -65.52
CA ASN A 81 -100.64 -61.37 -65.80
C ASN A 81 -100.77 -60.25 -64.76
N GLN A 82 -102.00 -59.90 -64.34
CA GLN A 82 -102.26 -58.91 -63.27
C GLN A 82 -101.75 -59.39 -61.91
N LEU A 83 -101.92 -60.68 -61.58
CA LEU A 83 -101.32 -61.28 -60.39
C LEU A 83 -99.79 -61.31 -60.46
N GLY A 84 -99.23 -61.58 -61.65
CA GLY A 84 -97.79 -61.50 -61.90
C GLY A 84 -97.26 -60.08 -61.67
N SER A 85 -97.88 -59.07 -62.28
CA SER A 85 -97.49 -57.66 -62.09
C SER A 85 -97.67 -57.19 -60.65
N PHE A 86 -98.74 -57.63 -59.97
CA PHE A 86 -98.96 -57.34 -58.55
C PHE A 86 -97.89 -58.00 -57.67
N SER A 87 -97.52 -59.25 -57.97
CA SER A 87 -96.44 -59.96 -57.26
C SER A 87 -95.09 -59.25 -57.46
N ASP A 88 -94.79 -58.82 -58.68
CA ASP A 88 -93.58 -58.05 -58.99
C ASP A 88 -93.57 -56.69 -58.28
N GLU A 89 -94.72 -56.02 -58.23
CA GLU A 89 -94.88 -54.74 -57.56
C GLU A 89 -94.76 -54.89 -56.03
N MET A 90 -95.38 -55.92 -55.45
CA MET A 90 -95.22 -56.28 -54.04
C MET A 90 -93.77 -56.61 -53.70
N THR A 91 -93.07 -57.33 -54.56
CA THR A 91 -91.63 -57.63 -54.40
C THR A 91 -90.81 -56.34 -54.44
N ARG A 92 -91.09 -55.44 -55.39
CA ARG A 92 -90.43 -54.11 -55.47
C ARG A 92 -90.73 -53.25 -54.25
N PHE A 93 -91.94 -53.30 -53.71
CA PHE A 93 -92.29 -52.59 -52.48
C PHE A 93 -91.59 -53.18 -51.26
N GLN A 94 -91.50 -54.50 -51.16
CA GLN A 94 -90.73 -55.17 -50.13
C GLN A 94 -89.25 -54.79 -50.22
N ASP A 95 -88.64 -54.83 -51.41
CA ASP A 95 -87.26 -54.41 -51.66
C ASP A 95 -87.02 -52.93 -51.34
N ARG A 96 -87.98 -52.06 -51.65
CA ARG A 96 -87.91 -50.64 -51.28
C ARG A 96 -87.98 -50.48 -49.77
N ARG A 97 -88.84 -51.23 -49.09
CA ARG A 97 -89.01 -51.19 -47.65
C ARG A 97 -87.77 -51.73 -46.92
N THR A 98 -87.16 -52.81 -47.40
CA THR A 98 -85.89 -53.32 -46.85
C THR A 98 -84.78 -52.30 -47.05
N LYS A 99 -84.59 -51.76 -48.25
CA LYS A 99 -83.60 -50.69 -48.52
C LYS A 99 -83.82 -49.44 -47.66
N LEU A 100 -85.08 -49.04 -47.45
CA LEU A 100 -85.41 -47.90 -46.59
C LEU A 100 -85.07 -48.20 -45.13
N ASN A 101 -85.41 -49.40 -44.65
CA ASN A 101 -85.08 -49.85 -43.29
C ASN A 101 -83.56 -49.95 -43.09
N ASP A 102 -82.82 -50.44 -44.08
CA ASP A 102 -81.35 -50.50 -44.02
C ASP A 102 -80.75 -49.09 -43.96
N ARG A 103 -81.25 -48.15 -44.78
CA ARG A 103 -80.84 -46.74 -44.72
C ARG A 103 -81.18 -46.09 -43.39
N LEU A 104 -82.36 -46.39 -42.84
CA LEU A 104 -82.77 -45.90 -41.53
C LEU A 104 -81.85 -46.45 -40.44
N GLY A 105 -81.52 -47.74 -40.46
CA GLY A 105 -80.57 -48.36 -39.54
C GLY A 105 -79.16 -47.78 -39.66
N GLN A 106 -78.68 -47.54 -40.88
CA GLN A 106 -77.40 -46.86 -41.12
C GLN A 106 -77.41 -45.42 -40.58
N PHE A 107 -78.50 -44.68 -40.78
CA PHE A 107 -78.64 -43.32 -40.27
C PHE A 107 -78.64 -43.30 -38.75
N GLN A 108 -79.43 -44.17 -38.11
CA GLN A 108 -79.44 -44.32 -36.65
C GLN A 108 -78.06 -44.68 -36.10
N THR A 109 -77.34 -45.60 -36.76
CA THR A 109 -75.97 -45.96 -36.39
C THR A 109 -75.01 -44.77 -36.51
N ARG A 110 -75.12 -43.98 -37.58
CA ARG A 110 -74.32 -42.75 -37.73
C ARG A 110 -74.65 -41.73 -36.64
N CYS A 111 -75.92 -41.51 -36.33
CA CYS A 111 -76.34 -40.62 -35.25
C CYS A 111 -75.75 -41.05 -33.90
N LEU A 112 -75.81 -42.35 -33.57
CA LEU A 112 -75.20 -42.87 -32.35
C LEU A 112 -73.68 -42.70 -32.34
N ASN A 113 -73.00 -42.95 -33.46
CA ASN A 113 -71.56 -42.76 -33.58
C ASN A 113 -71.17 -41.28 -33.42
N TYR A 114 -71.90 -40.35 -34.04
CA TYR A 114 -71.67 -38.91 -33.87
C TYR A 114 -71.93 -38.45 -32.44
N HIS A 115 -73.02 -38.93 -31.83
CA HIS A 115 -73.32 -38.61 -30.44
C HIS A 115 -72.20 -39.09 -29.50
N ARG A 116 -71.72 -40.32 -29.70
CA ARG A 116 -70.58 -40.88 -28.95
C ARG A 116 -69.31 -40.08 -29.20
N PHE A 117 -69.01 -39.71 -30.44
CA PHE A 117 -67.87 -38.89 -30.79
C PHE A 117 -67.91 -37.52 -30.11
N ILE A 118 -69.07 -36.85 -30.07
CA ILE A 118 -69.24 -35.56 -29.40
C ILE A 118 -68.98 -35.72 -27.90
N ILE A 119 -69.57 -36.73 -27.26
CA ILE A 119 -69.36 -37.01 -25.83
C ILE A 119 -67.87 -37.29 -25.54
N ASP A 120 -67.22 -38.11 -26.35
CA ASP A 120 -65.81 -38.44 -26.17
C ASP A 120 -64.92 -37.20 -26.32
N ASN A 121 -65.19 -36.31 -27.29
CA ASN A 121 -64.44 -35.07 -27.45
C ASN A 121 -64.69 -34.08 -26.31
N LEU A 122 -65.93 -33.93 -25.85
CA LEU A 122 -66.25 -33.11 -24.67
C LEU A 122 -65.53 -33.64 -23.42
N ASN A 123 -65.50 -34.96 -23.24
CA ASN A 123 -64.78 -35.59 -22.13
C ASN A 123 -63.26 -35.43 -22.25
N LYS A 124 -62.70 -35.48 -23.47
CA LYS A 124 -61.28 -35.19 -23.70
C LYS A 124 -60.95 -33.73 -23.39
N SER A 125 -61.78 -32.78 -23.85
CA SER A 125 -61.62 -31.35 -23.59
C SER A 125 -61.67 -31.06 -22.08
N LYS A 126 -62.66 -31.60 -21.36
CA LYS A 126 -62.76 -31.47 -19.89
C LYS A 126 -61.53 -32.03 -19.17
N ARG A 127 -60.98 -33.17 -19.62
CA ARG A 127 -59.75 -33.73 -19.04
C ARG A 127 -58.55 -32.83 -19.28
N GLN A 128 -58.40 -32.29 -20.49
CA GLN A 128 -57.34 -31.34 -20.81
C GLN A 128 -57.45 -30.06 -19.98
N GLU A 129 -58.64 -29.50 -19.86
CA GLU A 129 -58.89 -28.31 -19.04
C GLU A 129 -58.53 -28.55 -17.57
N TYR A 130 -58.93 -29.70 -17.01
CA TYR A 130 -58.54 -30.09 -15.65
C TYR A 130 -57.01 -30.19 -15.51
N LEU A 131 -56.31 -30.80 -16.48
CA LEU A 131 -54.85 -30.90 -16.46
C LEU A 131 -54.17 -29.53 -16.56
N ILE A 132 -54.70 -28.61 -17.38
CA ILE A 132 -54.19 -27.24 -17.50
C ILE A 132 -54.39 -26.50 -16.18
N ARG A 133 -55.59 -26.57 -15.60
CA ARG A 133 -55.89 -25.93 -14.31
C ARG A 133 -54.98 -26.47 -13.22
N ARG A 134 -54.87 -27.81 -13.10
CA ARG A 134 -53.99 -28.44 -12.11
C ARG A 134 -52.52 -28.04 -12.28
N ASN A 135 -52.01 -27.98 -13.50
CA ASN A 135 -50.64 -27.51 -13.75
C ASN A 135 -50.46 -26.04 -13.37
N ARG A 136 -51.47 -25.20 -13.62
CA ARG A 136 -51.45 -23.79 -13.21
C ARG A 136 -51.42 -23.66 -11.69
N ASP A 137 -52.25 -24.42 -10.99
CA ASP A 137 -52.29 -24.43 -9.53
C ASP A 137 -50.96 -24.91 -8.93
N LEU A 138 -50.37 -25.97 -9.48
CA LEU A 138 -49.05 -26.46 -9.07
C LEU A 138 -47.94 -25.42 -9.30
N ARG A 139 -47.96 -24.72 -10.44
CA ARG A 139 -47.00 -23.64 -10.72
C ARG A 139 -47.16 -22.49 -9.74
N ASN A 140 -48.39 -22.09 -9.45
CA ASN A 140 -48.66 -21.02 -8.47
C ASN A 140 -48.17 -21.41 -7.07
N SER A 141 -48.44 -22.66 -6.63
CA SER A 141 -47.92 -23.17 -5.35
C SER A 141 -46.39 -23.13 -5.32
N ALA A 142 -45.73 -23.59 -6.38
CA ALA A 142 -44.28 -23.58 -6.49
C ALA A 142 -43.70 -22.15 -6.44
N ILE A 143 -44.35 -21.17 -7.08
CA ILE A 143 -43.95 -19.76 -7.01
C ILE A 143 -44.04 -19.25 -5.57
N THR A 144 -45.15 -19.51 -4.87
CA THR A 144 -45.30 -19.06 -3.47
C THR A 144 -44.31 -19.73 -2.51
N GLU A 145 -43.98 -21.00 -2.75
CA GLU A 145 -42.96 -21.71 -1.97
C GLU A 145 -41.56 -21.13 -2.22
N LEU A 146 -41.24 -20.80 -3.47
CA LEU A 146 -39.98 -20.15 -3.84
C LEU A 146 -39.85 -18.76 -3.21
N GLU A 147 -40.93 -17.97 -3.22
CA GLU A 147 -40.97 -16.66 -2.54
C GLU A 147 -40.72 -16.82 -1.04
N SER A 148 -41.40 -17.77 -0.37
CA SER A 148 -41.18 -18.05 1.06
C SER A 148 -39.76 -18.53 1.37
N ILE A 149 -39.16 -19.34 0.50
CA ILE A 149 -37.76 -19.76 0.63
C ILE A 149 -36.83 -18.55 0.47
N ASN A 150 -37.10 -17.69 -0.51
CA ASN A 150 -36.29 -16.50 -0.75
C ASN A 150 -36.33 -15.53 0.44
N GLU A 151 -37.51 -15.29 1.02
CA GLU A 151 -37.66 -14.49 2.25
C GLU A 151 -36.83 -15.06 3.41
N LYS A 152 -36.83 -16.39 3.60
CA LYS A 152 -36.02 -17.05 4.64
C LYS A 152 -34.52 -16.91 4.37
N ILE A 153 -34.10 -16.99 3.11
CA ILE A 153 -32.70 -16.79 2.70
C ILE A 153 -32.28 -15.36 2.99
N GLU A 154 -33.07 -14.37 2.60
CA GLU A 154 -32.79 -12.95 2.87
C GLU A 154 -32.69 -12.67 4.37
N ALA A 155 -33.63 -13.19 5.18
CA ALA A 155 -33.57 -13.06 6.63
C ALA A 155 -32.31 -13.71 7.23
N ALA A 156 -31.88 -14.86 6.71
CA ALA A 156 -30.66 -15.53 7.13
C ALA A 156 -29.40 -14.75 6.73
N LEU A 157 -29.38 -14.12 5.56
CA LEU A 157 -28.28 -13.26 5.10
C LEU A 157 -28.16 -12.01 5.99
N ILE A 158 -29.26 -11.34 6.29
CA ILE A 158 -29.28 -10.21 7.22
C ILE A 158 -28.73 -10.63 8.59
N ARG A 159 -29.20 -11.75 9.14
CA ARG A 159 -28.70 -12.27 10.43
C ARG A 159 -27.22 -12.62 10.39
N ARG A 160 -26.72 -13.18 9.28
CA ARG A 160 -25.29 -13.45 9.09
C ARG A 160 -24.49 -12.16 9.14
N ASP A 161 -24.94 -11.12 8.43
CA ASP A 161 -24.25 -9.84 8.36
C ASP A 161 -24.26 -9.12 9.73
N GLU A 162 -25.37 -9.21 10.47
CA GLU A 162 -25.45 -8.76 11.87
C GLU A 162 -24.42 -9.47 12.76
N LEU A 163 -24.35 -10.81 12.68
CA LEU A 163 -23.37 -11.60 13.43
C LEU A 163 -21.93 -11.26 13.03
N GLN A 164 -21.67 -11.05 11.74
CA GLN A 164 -20.36 -10.66 11.25
C GLN A 164 -19.96 -9.28 11.79
N SER A 165 -20.87 -8.31 11.81
CA SER A 165 -20.62 -7.00 12.43
C SER A 165 -20.35 -7.10 13.93
N ARG A 166 -21.04 -8.03 14.63
CA ARG A 166 -20.83 -8.28 16.05
C ARG A 166 -19.48 -8.96 16.30
N LEU A 167 -19.09 -9.90 15.45
CA LEU A 167 -17.77 -10.54 15.50
C LEU A 167 -16.65 -9.54 15.25
N GLN A 168 -16.79 -8.65 14.27
CA GLN A 168 -15.80 -7.58 14.03
C GLN A 168 -15.65 -6.66 15.26
N ARG A 169 -16.76 -6.29 15.90
CA ARG A 169 -16.71 -5.54 17.17
C ARG A 169 -16.02 -6.32 18.29
N LEU A 170 -16.27 -7.62 18.40
CA LEU A 170 -15.66 -8.48 19.42
C LEU A 170 -14.18 -8.75 19.17
N ARG A 171 -13.74 -8.78 17.91
CA ARG A 171 -12.33 -9.01 17.54
C ARG A 171 -11.38 -7.98 18.17
N ALA A 172 -11.79 -6.71 18.25
CA ALA A 172 -10.99 -5.68 18.93
C ALA A 172 -10.77 -6.01 20.41
N TYR A 173 -11.78 -6.56 21.10
CA TYR A 173 -11.66 -6.99 22.49
C TYR A 173 -10.83 -8.27 22.61
N GLU A 174 -10.96 -9.21 21.67
CA GLU A 174 -10.13 -10.41 21.62
C GLU A 174 -8.65 -10.06 21.43
N GLU A 175 -8.32 -9.15 20.52
CA GLU A 175 -6.97 -8.65 20.31
C GLU A 175 -6.42 -7.97 21.56
N LEU A 176 -7.23 -7.09 22.21
CA LEU A 176 -6.87 -6.49 23.49
C LEU A 176 -6.64 -7.55 24.58
N LEU A 177 -7.48 -8.58 24.65
CA LEU A 177 -7.32 -9.67 25.60
C LEU A 177 -6.04 -10.48 25.31
N ILE A 178 -5.72 -10.75 24.05
CA ILE A 178 -4.49 -11.43 23.67
C ILE A 178 -3.27 -10.58 24.04
N ASP A 179 -3.31 -9.28 23.79
CA ASP A 179 -2.20 -8.38 24.12
C ASP A 179 -2.02 -8.20 25.63
N THR A 180 -3.11 -8.10 26.39
CA THR A 180 -3.04 -8.11 27.85
C THR A 180 -2.56 -9.46 28.39
N LEU A 181 -2.94 -10.58 27.77
CA LEU A 181 -2.42 -11.90 28.12
C LEU A 181 -0.90 -12.02 27.91
N LYS A 182 -0.33 -11.33 26.91
CA LYS A 182 1.13 -11.29 26.69
C LYS A 182 1.89 -10.53 27.78
N LEU A 183 1.25 -9.57 28.45
CA LEU A 183 1.86 -8.83 29.56
C LEU A 183 2.04 -9.72 30.80
N PHE A 184 1.21 -10.75 30.94
CA PHE A 184 1.33 -11.66 32.06
C PHE A 184 2.53 -12.60 31.89
N PRO A 185 3.22 -12.94 32.99
CA PRO A 185 4.28 -13.93 32.97
C PRO A 185 3.80 -15.27 32.40
N LYS A 186 4.67 -16.00 31.71
CA LYS A 186 4.32 -17.28 31.09
C LYS A 186 3.73 -18.25 32.13
N GLY A 187 2.53 -18.75 31.87
CA GLY A 187 1.82 -19.68 32.75
C GLY A 187 1.08 -19.02 33.92
N TYR A 188 1.07 -17.69 34.03
CA TYR A 188 0.36 -16.97 35.09
C TYR A 188 -1.17 -17.22 35.09
N ILE A 189 -1.74 -17.42 33.90
CA ILE A 189 -3.13 -17.83 33.73
C ILE A 189 -3.13 -19.26 33.20
N ARG A 190 -3.61 -20.20 34.03
CA ARG A 190 -3.87 -21.59 33.62
C ARG A 190 -5.37 -21.81 33.51
N THR A 191 -5.82 -22.36 32.39
CA THR A 191 -7.19 -22.85 32.22
C THR A 191 -7.32 -24.20 32.92
N ASN A 192 -8.47 -24.49 33.52
CA ASN A 192 -8.83 -25.77 34.16
C ASN A 192 -8.15 -26.11 35.49
N VAL A 193 -7.72 -25.11 36.27
CA VAL A 193 -7.18 -25.31 37.63
C VAL A 193 -8.18 -24.75 38.65
N PRO A 194 -8.42 -25.42 39.80
CA PRO A 194 -9.21 -24.84 40.88
C PRO A 194 -8.69 -23.44 41.26
N PRO A 195 -9.56 -22.48 41.60
CA PRO A 195 -9.14 -21.10 41.86
C PRO A 195 -8.03 -20.96 42.90
N ALA A 196 -8.05 -21.81 43.93
CA ALA A 196 -7.03 -21.83 45.00
C ALA A 196 -5.65 -22.27 44.48
N ASP A 197 -5.58 -23.35 43.71
CA ASP A 197 -4.33 -23.85 43.14
C ASP A 197 -3.77 -22.90 42.06
N GLY A 198 -4.67 -22.26 41.31
CA GLY A 198 -4.30 -21.20 40.37
C GLY A 198 -3.67 -19.99 41.06
N LEU A 199 -4.19 -19.60 42.23
CA LEU A 199 -3.61 -18.53 43.06
C LEU A 199 -2.23 -18.93 43.59
N LEU A 200 -2.07 -20.15 44.12
CA LEU A 200 -0.76 -20.64 44.58
C LEU A 200 0.28 -20.64 43.47
N TYR A 201 -0.10 -21.07 42.26
CA TYR A 201 0.79 -21.05 41.10
C TYR A 201 1.18 -19.62 40.69
N ARG A 202 0.23 -18.68 40.71
CA ARG A 202 0.49 -17.25 40.44
C ARG A 202 1.44 -16.65 41.47
N ILE A 203 1.21 -16.93 42.75
CA ILE A 203 2.10 -16.50 43.84
C ILE A 203 3.50 -17.06 43.61
N GLY A 204 3.64 -18.35 43.27
CA GLY A 204 4.93 -18.95 42.96
C GLY A 204 5.63 -18.30 41.77
N ILE A 205 4.91 -17.97 40.69
CA ILE A 205 5.50 -17.23 39.56
C ILE A 205 5.94 -15.82 39.99
N LEU A 206 5.11 -15.11 40.75
CA LEU A 206 5.42 -13.76 41.22
C LEU A 206 6.63 -13.77 42.16
N GLN A 207 6.74 -14.77 43.04
CA GLN A 207 7.92 -14.96 43.89
C GLN A 207 9.17 -15.24 43.06
N ASN A 208 9.09 -16.15 42.08
CA ASN A 208 10.21 -16.43 41.18
C ASN A 208 10.64 -15.19 40.39
N MET A 209 9.67 -14.40 39.92
CA MET A 209 9.96 -13.13 39.25
C MET A 209 10.56 -12.11 40.20
N GLN A 210 10.04 -11.98 41.41
CA GLN A 210 10.58 -11.09 42.43
C GLN A 210 12.03 -11.46 42.75
N GLU A 211 12.33 -12.75 42.92
CA GLU A 211 13.70 -13.24 43.12
C GLU A 211 14.59 -12.93 41.91
N ALA A 212 14.11 -13.18 40.69
CA ALA A 212 14.87 -12.88 39.48
C ALA A 212 15.14 -11.37 39.32
N SER A 213 14.15 -10.53 39.59
CA SER A 213 14.29 -9.08 39.57
C SER A 213 15.22 -8.58 40.68
N LEU A 214 15.17 -9.15 41.88
CA LEU A 214 16.11 -8.84 42.95
C LEU A 214 17.54 -9.22 42.58
N ARG A 215 17.76 -10.41 42.00
CA ARG A 215 19.08 -10.81 41.49
C ARG A 215 19.60 -9.83 40.45
N GLN A 216 18.76 -9.45 39.48
CA GLN A 216 19.14 -8.47 38.46
C GLN A 216 19.46 -7.09 39.06
N LEU A 217 18.69 -6.64 40.06
CA LEU A 217 18.99 -5.39 40.77
C LEU A 217 20.30 -5.45 41.55
N TYR A 218 20.59 -6.55 42.22
CA TYR A 218 21.86 -6.73 42.92
C TYR A 218 23.05 -6.79 41.95
N GLU A 219 22.91 -7.48 40.81
CA GLU A 219 23.93 -7.49 39.75
C GLU A 219 24.19 -6.09 39.19
N GLN A 220 23.12 -5.32 38.94
CA GLN A 220 23.22 -3.94 38.49
C GLN A 220 23.83 -3.02 39.54
N GLN A 221 23.47 -3.18 40.82
CA GLN A 221 24.05 -2.45 41.93
C GLN A 221 25.54 -2.75 42.06
N GLU A 222 25.95 -4.02 41.98
CA GLU A 222 27.35 -4.42 42.05
C GLU A 222 28.16 -3.85 40.89
N ALA A 223 27.58 -3.84 39.67
CA ALA A 223 28.20 -3.22 38.51
C ALA A 223 28.39 -1.70 38.71
N ALA A 224 27.36 -1.00 39.19
CA ALA A 224 27.43 0.44 39.47
C ALA A 224 28.43 0.77 40.59
N GLU A 225 28.50 -0.05 41.64
CA GLU A 225 29.50 0.11 42.70
C GLU A 225 30.93 -0.14 42.22
N ARG A 226 31.14 -1.09 41.30
CA ARG A 226 32.44 -1.31 40.66
C ARG A 226 32.86 -0.10 39.84
N GLU A 227 31.96 0.41 39.00
CA GLU A 227 32.21 1.62 38.19
C GLU A 227 32.50 2.85 39.07
N ALA A 228 31.74 3.05 40.16
CA ALA A 228 31.98 4.14 41.10
C ALA A 228 33.36 4.06 41.78
N ARG A 229 33.81 2.85 42.15
CA ARG A 229 35.15 2.63 42.72
C ARG A 229 36.25 2.94 41.70
N GLU A 230 36.08 2.51 40.46
CA GLU A 230 37.02 2.80 39.37
C GLU A 230 37.13 4.30 39.10
N LEU A 231 35.99 5.02 39.08
CA LEU A 231 35.95 6.47 38.93
C LEU A 231 36.64 7.20 40.09
N LEU A 232 36.41 6.79 41.34
CA LEU A 232 37.09 7.37 42.50
C LEU A 232 38.60 7.11 42.45
N GLN A 233 39.01 5.91 42.03
CA GLN A 233 40.41 5.59 41.85
C GLN A 233 41.04 6.47 40.77
N ALA A 234 40.39 6.61 39.60
CA ALA A 234 40.84 7.47 38.52
C ALA A 234 40.91 8.95 38.93
N GLN A 235 39.93 9.44 39.70
CA GLN A 235 39.95 10.78 40.26
C GLN A 235 41.13 10.97 41.22
N SER A 236 41.37 10.01 42.11
CA SER A 236 42.48 10.09 43.07
C SER A 236 43.84 10.12 42.36
N SER A 237 44.03 9.28 41.33
CA SER A 237 45.27 9.28 40.54
C SER A 237 45.44 10.58 39.76
N ALA A 238 44.37 11.09 39.14
CA ALA A 238 44.40 12.37 38.42
C ALA A 238 44.69 13.54 39.37
N SER A 239 44.14 13.53 40.60
CA SER A 239 44.43 14.56 41.61
C SER A 239 45.88 14.52 42.05
N VAL A 240 46.47 13.34 42.23
CA VAL A 240 47.89 13.19 42.57
C VAL A 240 48.77 13.70 41.43
N GLU A 241 48.43 13.37 40.18
CA GLU A 241 49.14 13.85 39.00
C GLU A 241 49.05 15.38 38.86
N LEU A 242 47.87 15.98 39.07
CA LEU A 242 47.69 17.43 39.06
C LEU A 242 48.52 18.12 40.15
N LEU A 243 48.59 17.55 41.35
CA LEU A 243 49.45 18.08 42.42
C LEU A 243 50.93 17.97 42.06
N ALA A 244 51.36 16.86 41.46
CA ALA A 244 52.73 16.69 40.99
C ALA A 244 53.08 17.73 39.92
N ARG A 245 52.25 17.86 38.87
CA ARG A 245 52.41 18.88 37.82
C ARG A 245 52.37 20.31 38.36
N GLY A 246 51.49 20.58 39.32
CA GLY A 246 51.44 21.87 40.01
C GLY A 246 52.71 22.18 40.80
N SER A 247 53.34 21.16 41.40
CA SER A 247 54.63 21.30 42.09
C SER A 247 55.78 21.56 41.11
N GLU A 248 55.82 20.84 39.99
CA GLU A 248 56.78 21.07 38.89
C GLU A 248 56.66 22.50 38.36
N LEU A 249 55.44 22.96 38.08
CA LEU A 249 55.18 24.31 37.59
C LEU A 249 55.65 25.39 38.58
N LYS A 250 55.40 25.21 39.89
CA LYS A 250 55.89 26.12 40.92
C LYS A 250 57.43 26.16 40.97
N GLN A 251 58.08 25.02 40.79
CA GLN A 251 59.54 24.95 40.77
C GLN A 251 60.11 25.71 39.57
N VAL A 252 59.52 25.52 38.38
CA VAL A 252 59.89 26.26 37.16
C VAL A 252 59.65 27.77 37.34
N ALA A 253 58.52 28.17 37.92
CA ALA A 253 58.23 29.58 38.19
C ALA A 253 59.27 30.21 39.14
N HIS A 254 59.68 29.50 40.19
CA HIS A 254 60.74 29.96 41.10
C HIS A 254 62.10 30.06 40.41
N GLN A 255 62.45 29.10 39.54
CA GLN A 255 63.68 29.16 38.75
C GLN A 255 63.68 30.37 37.82
N TRP A 256 62.59 30.61 37.11
CA TRP A 256 62.42 31.78 36.23
C TRP A 256 62.53 33.09 37.00
N GLN A 257 61.89 33.21 38.17
CA GLN A 257 62.00 34.40 39.00
C GLN A 257 63.46 34.66 39.44
N LYS A 258 64.18 33.61 39.83
CA LYS A 258 65.61 33.71 40.18
C LYS A 258 66.47 34.13 39.00
N GLU A 259 66.21 33.60 37.80
CA GLU A 259 66.89 34.00 36.57
C GLU A 259 66.62 35.47 36.23
N GLN A 260 65.38 35.92 36.40
CA GLN A 260 64.99 37.32 36.20
C GLN A 260 65.72 38.27 37.17
N GLU A 261 65.79 37.92 38.46
CA GLU A 261 66.55 38.68 39.46
C GLU A 261 68.05 38.71 39.15
N ASN A 262 68.62 37.59 38.69
CA ASN A 262 70.02 37.52 38.28
C ASN A 262 70.30 38.39 37.04
N LEU A 263 69.41 38.33 36.06
CA LEU A 263 69.50 39.16 34.86
C LEU A 263 69.44 40.64 35.23
N GLN A 264 68.52 41.03 36.11
CA GLN A 264 68.40 42.42 36.57
C GLN A 264 69.67 42.89 37.28
N LYS A 265 70.25 42.09 38.18
CA LYS A 265 71.54 42.39 38.82
C LYS A 265 72.67 42.55 37.79
N SER A 266 72.71 41.68 36.78
CA SER A 266 73.73 41.75 35.73
C SER A 266 73.59 43.01 34.86
N LEU A 267 72.35 43.46 34.60
CA LEU A 267 72.07 44.69 33.89
C LEU A 267 72.49 45.92 34.70
N GLU A 268 72.19 45.96 36.00
CA GLU A 268 72.62 47.06 36.88
C GLU A 268 74.15 47.17 36.97
N LEU A 269 74.86 46.03 37.02
CA LEU A 269 76.33 46.02 36.97
C LEU A 269 76.86 46.52 35.64
N TYR A 270 76.26 46.06 34.53
CA TYR A 270 76.62 46.52 33.19
C TYR A 270 76.40 48.03 33.02
N GLU A 271 75.28 48.58 33.51
CA GLU A 271 74.99 50.02 33.47
C GLU A 271 76.00 50.82 34.28
N ARG A 272 76.36 50.37 35.49
CA ARG A 272 77.40 51.01 36.31
C ARG A 272 78.77 51.00 35.64
N ASP A 273 79.17 49.86 35.07
CA ASP A 273 80.45 49.74 34.37
C ASP A 273 80.47 50.62 33.11
N ARG A 274 79.35 50.70 32.40
CA ARG A 274 79.18 51.59 31.25
C ARG A 274 79.33 53.06 31.67
N GLU A 275 78.68 53.49 32.75
CA GLU A 275 78.79 54.85 33.29
C GLU A 275 80.22 55.17 33.71
N ARG A 276 80.88 54.28 34.45
CA ARG A 276 82.30 54.43 34.83
C ARG A 276 83.19 54.56 33.60
N THR A 277 82.98 53.74 32.58
CA THR A 277 83.76 53.80 31.34
C THR A 277 83.54 55.14 30.61
N ILE A 278 82.32 55.66 30.62
CA ILE A 278 82.00 56.99 30.06
C ILE A 278 82.73 58.10 30.84
N GLU A 279 82.73 58.05 32.17
CA GLU A 279 83.45 59.01 33.02
C GLU A 279 84.97 58.98 32.77
N GLU A 280 85.56 57.77 32.72
CA GLU A 280 86.98 57.58 32.40
C GLU A 280 87.31 58.13 31.01
N CYS A 281 86.43 57.91 30.02
CA CYS A 281 86.57 58.51 28.69
C CYS A 281 86.54 60.04 28.73
N ILE A 282 85.61 60.64 29.49
CA ILE A 282 85.51 62.10 29.65
C ILE A 282 86.80 62.67 30.29
N LEU A 283 87.30 62.04 31.34
CA LEU A 283 88.55 62.43 32.01
C LEU A 283 89.74 62.33 31.05
N PHE A 284 89.84 61.23 30.31
CA PHE A 284 90.89 61.02 29.32
C PHE A 284 90.89 62.13 28.25
N PHE A 285 89.73 62.43 27.64
CA PHE A 285 89.61 63.49 26.64
C PHE A 285 89.88 64.89 27.20
N THR A 286 89.47 65.15 28.45
CA THR A 286 89.76 66.43 29.15
C THR A 286 91.26 66.60 29.36
N THR A 287 91.95 65.53 29.76
CA THR A 287 93.41 65.51 29.97
C THR A 287 94.15 65.75 28.66
N ILE A 288 93.73 65.10 27.56
CA ILE A 288 94.29 65.36 26.23
C ILE A 288 94.09 66.82 25.81
N ARG A 289 92.91 67.40 26.06
CA ARG A 289 92.65 68.82 25.76
C ARG A 289 93.55 69.75 26.55
N ALA A 290 93.77 69.48 27.83
CA ALA A 290 94.69 70.26 28.67
C ALA A 290 96.14 70.17 28.16
N LEU A 291 96.60 68.96 27.81
CA LEU A 291 97.90 68.73 27.20
C LEU A 291 98.06 69.49 25.87
N ARG A 292 97.04 69.49 25.02
CA ARG A 292 97.03 70.27 23.77
C ARG A 292 97.18 71.77 24.03
N ASN A 293 96.39 72.32 24.96
CA ASN A 293 96.51 73.73 25.36
C ASN A 293 97.91 74.07 25.89
N LEU A 294 98.53 73.17 26.66
CA LEU A 294 99.89 73.32 27.17
C LEU A 294 100.91 73.33 26.02
N ALA A 295 100.76 72.43 25.04
CA ALA A 295 101.63 72.41 23.85
C ALA A 295 101.46 73.65 22.98
N GLU A 296 100.24 74.17 22.79
CA GLU A 296 100.01 75.43 22.06
C GLU A 296 100.70 76.61 22.76
N LYS A 297 100.63 76.66 24.11
CA LYS A 297 101.37 77.65 24.91
C LYS A 297 102.89 77.44 24.85
N ALA A 298 103.37 76.20 24.85
CA ALA A 298 104.79 75.88 24.72
C ALA A 298 105.33 76.21 23.33
N ALA A 299 104.54 76.02 22.27
CA ALA A 299 104.89 76.38 20.90
C ALA A 299 104.97 77.91 20.72
N THR A 300 104.01 78.66 21.27
CA THR A 300 104.09 80.13 21.30
C THR A 300 105.25 80.63 22.16
N GLY A 301 105.52 79.98 23.30
CA GLY A 301 106.72 80.20 24.13
C GLY A 301 108.03 79.93 23.38
N LEU A 302 108.10 78.84 22.62
CA LEU A 302 109.29 78.46 21.83
C LEU A 302 109.59 79.51 20.74
N ASN A 303 108.55 79.99 20.06
CA ASN A 303 108.66 81.03 19.04
C ASN A 303 109.08 82.38 19.65
N SER A 304 108.65 82.69 20.87
CA SER A 304 108.96 83.96 21.56
C SER A 304 110.31 83.97 22.29
N ILE A 305 110.85 82.81 22.70
CA ILE A 305 112.16 82.72 23.38
C ILE A 305 113.31 83.26 22.53
N GLN A 306 113.23 83.15 21.19
CA GLN A 306 114.29 83.64 20.31
C GLN A 306 114.60 85.13 20.58
N ASN A 307 113.58 85.91 20.93
CA ASN A 307 113.66 87.36 21.14
C ASN A 307 113.65 87.78 22.63
N HIS A 308 113.65 86.84 23.58
CA HIS A 308 113.54 87.16 25.01
C HIS A 308 114.92 87.47 25.65
N PRO A 309 115.06 88.46 26.55
CA PRO A 309 116.36 88.82 27.16
C PRO A 309 116.74 87.89 28.33
N ILE A 310 117.06 86.62 28.04
CA ILE A 310 117.50 85.61 29.03
C ILE A 310 118.88 85.05 28.62
N PRO A 311 119.79 84.70 29.56
CA PRO A 311 121.09 84.10 29.25
C PRO A 311 121.01 82.84 28.37
N ASN A 312 121.93 82.69 27.42
CA ASN A 312 121.89 81.65 26.37
C ASN A 312 121.81 80.20 26.90
N GLN A 313 122.40 79.91 28.06
CA GLN A 313 122.39 78.56 28.65
C GLN A 313 121.01 78.18 29.19
N GLN A 314 120.28 79.14 29.79
CA GLN A 314 118.90 78.94 30.23
C GLN A 314 117.93 78.92 29.05
N LYS A 315 118.19 79.69 27.99
CA LYS A 315 117.43 79.61 26.72
C LYS A 315 117.46 78.21 26.11
N ALA A 316 118.64 77.59 26.02
CA ALA A 316 118.78 76.24 25.46
C ALA A 316 117.99 75.19 26.26
N SER A 317 118.03 75.27 27.60
CA SER A 317 117.25 74.39 28.49
C SER A 317 115.74 74.58 28.34
N LEU A 318 115.25 75.84 28.30
CA LEU A 318 113.83 76.12 28.09
C LEU A 318 113.35 75.67 26.70
N GLN A 319 114.16 75.85 25.66
CA GLN A 319 113.85 75.36 24.31
C GLN A 319 113.78 73.83 24.25
N ALA A 320 114.69 73.13 24.94
CA ALA A 320 114.66 71.67 25.05
C ALA A 320 113.37 71.20 25.73
N ASN A 321 112.98 71.84 26.84
CA ASN A 321 111.75 71.52 27.57
C ASN A 321 110.48 71.80 26.74
N PHE A 322 110.39 72.94 26.04
CA PHE A 322 109.25 73.21 25.16
C PHE A 322 109.17 72.24 23.98
N ARG A 323 110.30 71.87 23.36
CA ARG A 323 110.32 70.83 22.31
C ARG A 323 109.89 69.46 22.84
N LEU A 324 110.30 69.12 24.07
CA LEU A 324 109.88 67.88 24.73
C LEU A 324 108.37 67.85 24.95
N ILE A 325 107.79 68.95 25.44
CA ILE A 325 106.34 69.10 25.64
C ILE A 325 105.59 68.94 24.32
N THR A 326 106.03 69.62 23.25
CA THR A 326 105.37 69.53 21.93
C THR A 326 105.45 68.11 21.35
N ARG A 327 106.58 67.40 21.54
CA ARG A 327 106.76 66.01 21.10
C ARG A 327 105.94 65.02 21.93
N PHE A 328 105.82 65.24 23.24
CA PHE A 328 104.98 64.41 24.10
C PHE A 328 103.50 64.52 23.69
N VAL A 329 103.03 65.73 23.41
CA VAL A 329 101.64 65.97 22.99
C VAL A 329 101.35 65.43 21.58
N SER A 330 102.33 65.40 20.66
CA SER A 330 102.14 64.75 19.37
C SER A 330 101.93 63.23 19.50
N VAL A 331 102.65 62.57 20.42
CA VAL A 331 102.47 61.15 20.71
C VAL A 331 101.10 60.88 21.34
N VAL A 332 100.69 61.68 22.33
CA VAL A 332 99.37 61.55 22.97
C VAL A 332 98.23 61.81 21.97
N SER A 333 98.41 62.72 21.02
CA SER A 333 97.42 62.98 19.96
C SER A 333 97.32 61.82 18.97
N ALA A 334 98.44 61.16 18.63
CA ALA A 334 98.42 59.96 17.79
C ALA A 334 97.66 58.80 18.45
N ILE A 335 97.85 58.58 19.76
CA ILE A 335 97.10 57.57 20.54
C ILE A 335 95.60 57.88 20.53
N ARG A 336 95.22 59.15 20.69
CA ARG A 336 93.81 59.59 20.60
C ARG A 336 93.20 59.26 19.23
N ASP A 337 93.94 59.52 18.14
CA ASP A 337 93.44 59.31 16.78
C ASP A 337 93.32 57.82 16.42
N GLU A 338 94.12 56.95 17.04
CA GLU A 338 93.96 55.48 16.96
C GLU A 338 92.73 54.96 17.73
N LEU A 339 92.39 55.63 18.83
CA LEU A 339 91.24 55.32 19.70
C LEU A 339 89.92 55.93 19.20
N ASN A 340 89.97 56.93 18.30
CA ASN A 340 88.76 57.56 17.75
C ASN A 340 88.33 56.87 16.43
N PRO A 341 87.21 56.13 16.40
CA PRO A 341 86.81 55.30 15.26
C PRO A 341 86.45 56.07 13.97
N GLN A 342 86.33 57.40 14.00
CA GLN A 342 86.07 58.21 12.80
C GLN A 342 87.30 58.44 11.89
N SER A 343 88.54 58.28 12.39
CA SER A 343 89.77 58.39 11.56
C SER A 343 90.00 57.15 10.67
N ARG A 344 89.40 56.01 11.02
CA ARG A 344 89.57 54.73 10.31
C ARG A 344 88.84 54.67 8.96
N LYS A 345 87.90 55.59 8.67
CA LYS A 345 87.14 55.57 7.40
C LYS A 345 87.96 55.92 6.14
N SER A 346 89.14 56.54 6.22
CA SER A 346 90.00 56.77 5.04
C SER A 346 91.09 55.70 4.82
N ARG A 347 91.28 54.76 5.77
CA ARG A 347 92.34 53.74 5.71
C ARG A 347 91.84 52.32 5.38
N TYR A 348 90.53 52.06 5.48
CA TYR A 348 89.93 50.74 5.25
C TYR A 348 89.18 50.59 3.91
N GLN A 349 89.48 51.42 2.89
CA GLN A 349 89.07 51.13 1.50
C GLN A 349 90.13 50.36 0.69
N SER A 350 91.25 49.96 1.29
CA SER A 350 92.38 49.37 0.55
C SER A 350 92.72 47.92 0.91
N GLU A 351 92.08 47.28 1.90
CA GLU A 351 92.43 45.91 2.27
C GLU A 351 91.19 45.05 2.51
N ASN A 352 90.80 44.37 1.43
CA ASN A 352 90.35 42.98 1.38
C ASN A 352 89.10 42.59 2.20
N THR A 353 87.92 42.42 1.61
CA THR A 353 87.56 41.29 0.71
C THR A 353 88.39 40.03 0.95
N ALA A 354 87.85 39.12 1.77
CA ALA A 354 87.86 37.66 1.63
C ALA A 354 88.06 36.97 2.99
N THR A 355 86.97 36.54 3.62
CA THR A 355 86.71 35.11 3.86
C THR A 355 85.30 34.93 4.39
N HIS A 356 84.71 33.84 3.93
CA HIS A 356 83.31 33.50 3.88
C HIS A 356 83.01 32.43 4.95
N THR A 357 81.78 32.43 5.46
CA THR A 357 80.99 31.23 5.85
C THR A 357 81.41 30.42 7.09
N THR A 358 80.54 30.38 8.12
CA THR A 358 79.67 29.20 8.39
C THR A 358 78.76 29.45 9.60
N ALA A 359 77.45 29.31 9.33
CA ALA A 359 76.44 28.99 10.31
C ALA A 359 76.41 27.47 10.56
N SER A 360 76.06 27.04 11.76
CA SER A 360 75.59 25.68 12.11
C SER A 360 74.44 25.90 13.10
N SER A 361 73.17 25.57 12.83
CA SER A 361 72.56 24.30 12.40
C SER A 361 72.78 23.16 13.40
N MET A 362 71.75 22.87 14.20
CA MET A 362 71.53 21.55 14.81
C MET A 362 70.16 21.03 14.34
N GLN A 363 70.19 20.18 13.31
CA GLN A 363 69.14 19.21 12.99
C GLN A 363 69.29 18.04 13.98
N VAL A 364 68.24 17.62 14.71
CA VAL A 364 67.21 16.64 14.29
C VAL A 364 67.82 15.46 13.52
N SER A 365 67.89 14.31 14.17
CA SER A 365 68.06 13.00 13.53
C SER A 365 66.88 12.12 13.93
N GLN A 366 66.05 11.78 12.95
CA GLN A 366 65.10 10.68 12.99
C GLN A 366 65.81 9.38 12.59
N THR A 367 65.43 8.27 13.22
CA THR A 367 65.37 6.94 12.59
C THR A 367 64.12 6.22 13.11
N ASP A 368 63.21 5.91 12.18
CA ASP A 368 62.51 4.63 11.96
C ASP A 368 61.84 3.88 13.14
N GLN A 369 60.65 3.27 13.07
CA GLN A 369 59.58 3.09 12.07
C GLN A 369 58.47 2.23 12.74
N ALA A 370 57.22 2.31 12.22
CA ALA A 370 56.05 1.40 12.34
C ALA A 370 54.79 1.98 13.03
N PRO A 371 53.57 1.53 12.67
CA PRO A 371 52.90 1.75 11.39
C PRO A 371 51.57 2.51 11.55
N SER A 372 51.08 3.03 10.43
CA SER A 372 49.76 3.64 10.21
C SER A 372 48.60 2.66 10.37
N GLU A 373 47.46 3.14 10.88
CA GLU A 373 46.16 3.01 10.19
C GLU A 373 45.10 3.98 10.76
N ASP A 374 44.62 4.84 9.85
CA ASP A 374 43.31 5.48 9.69
C ASP A 374 42.42 5.85 10.89
N ILE A 375 42.21 7.17 11.08
CA ILE A 375 40.85 7.73 11.18
C ILE A 375 40.77 9.02 10.35
N THR A 376 39.99 8.95 9.28
CA THR A 376 39.60 10.07 8.43
C THR A 376 38.54 10.91 9.15
N ILE A 377 38.82 12.18 9.42
CA ILE A 377 37.79 13.18 9.74
C ILE A 377 37.75 14.18 8.59
N LYS A 378 36.77 14.00 7.70
CA LYS A 378 36.37 15.05 6.76
C LYS A 378 35.31 15.91 7.44
N SER A 379 35.70 17.15 7.70
CA SER A 379 34.82 18.28 7.92
C SER A 379 34.07 18.63 6.63
N GLU A 380 32.76 18.81 6.72
CA GLU A 380 32.01 19.60 5.74
C GLU A 380 30.82 20.30 6.40
N GLU A 381 30.46 21.41 5.80
CA GLU A 381 29.89 22.61 6.39
C GLU A 381 28.37 22.58 6.60
N ASN A 382 27.93 23.53 7.44
CA ASN A 382 26.55 23.99 7.61
C ASN A 382 25.80 24.17 6.29
N THR A 383 24.52 23.77 6.25
CA THR A 383 23.44 24.66 5.80
C THR A 383 22.09 24.19 6.33
N VAL A 384 21.43 25.11 7.03
CA VAL A 384 20.02 25.05 7.43
C VAL A 384 19.15 25.25 6.18
N SER A 385 18.18 24.36 5.97
CA SER A 385 17.06 24.59 5.06
C SER A 385 15.77 24.09 5.69
N ILE A 386 14.98 25.04 6.19
CA ILE A 386 13.62 24.84 6.67
C ILE A 386 12.71 24.84 5.44
N ALA A 387 12.23 23.67 5.03
CA ALA A 387 11.18 23.54 4.05
C ALA A 387 9.81 23.46 4.75
N SER A 388 9.05 24.53 4.57
CA SER A 388 7.60 24.58 4.77
C SER A 388 6.92 23.66 3.74
N HIS A 389 6.07 22.74 4.19
CA HIS A 389 5.02 22.18 3.35
C HIS A 389 3.71 22.02 4.14
N LYS A 390 2.72 22.81 3.71
CA LYS A 390 1.30 22.53 3.86
C LYS A 390 0.96 21.22 3.15
N SER A 391 0.09 20.39 3.74
CA SER A 391 -1.30 20.13 3.31
C SER A 391 -1.77 18.74 3.71
N GLN A 392 -2.70 18.69 4.67
CA GLN A 392 -4.07 18.19 4.51
C GLN A 392 -4.93 18.74 5.63
#